data_AF-A0A7W1XUM2-F1
#
_entry.id   AF-A0A7W1XUM2-F1
#
_cell.length_a   1.000
_cell.length_b   1.000
_cell.length_c   1.000
_cell.angle_alpha   90.00
_cell.angle_beta   90.00
_cell.angle_gamma   90.00
#
_symmetry.space_group_name_H-M   'P 1'
#
loop_
_entity.id
_entity.type
_entity.pdbx_description
1 polymer ?
#
loop_
_entity_poly.entity_id
_entity_poly.type
_entity_poly.pdbx_seq_one_letter_code
_entity_poly.pdbx_strand_id
1 'polypeptide(L)' 'MSNCASCHGGNLQGATGPGLQQIGAKMNKEQILQILENGKGSMPAQSHISADERDQLATWLTEKK' A
#
# COMPACT_ATOMS: atom_id res chain seq x y z
N MET A 1 12.85 1.67 0.90
CA MET A 1 11.49 1.52 0.33
C MET A 1 11.49 0.72 -0.98
N SER A 2 12.30 -0.33 -1.11
CA SER A 2 12.43 -1.08 -2.38
C SER A 2 11.39 -2.19 -2.56
N ASN A 3 10.62 -2.53 -1.51
CA ASN A 3 9.71 -3.67 -1.51
C ASN A 3 8.33 -3.36 -2.13
N CYS A 4 7.86 -2.11 -2.01
CA CYS A 4 6.54 -1.72 -2.53
C CYS A 4 6.66 -1.28 -4.00
N ALA A 5 7.72 -0.54 -4.33
CA ALA A 5 7.98 0.01 -5.65
C ALA A 5 8.25 -1.08 -6.72
N SER A 6 8.71 -2.27 -6.32
CA SER A 6 8.91 -3.40 -7.23
C SER A 6 7.62 -3.85 -7.89
N CYS A 7 6.50 -3.80 -7.17
CA CYS A 7 5.18 -4.16 -7.70
C CYS A 7 4.36 -2.93 -8.09
N HIS A 8 4.41 -1.85 -7.32
CA HIS A 8 3.57 -0.66 -7.53
C HIS A 8 4.25 0.42 -8.39
N GLY A 9 5.47 0.18 -8.87
CA GLY A 9 6.25 1.13 -9.68
C GLY A 9 7.04 2.12 -8.82
N GLY A 10 8.18 2.59 -9.36
CA GLY A 10 9.09 3.51 -8.66
C GLY A 10 8.45 4.81 -8.20
N ASN A 11 7.44 5.29 -8.93
CA ASN A 11 6.66 6.48 -8.61
C ASN A 11 5.23 6.15 -8.18
N LEU A 12 4.97 4.90 -7.79
CA LEU A 12 3.64 4.38 -7.45
C LEU A 12 2.62 4.45 -8.59
N GLN A 13 3.07 4.59 -9.84
CA GLN A 13 2.22 4.68 -11.02
C GLN A 13 1.52 3.36 -11.37
N GLY A 14 1.92 2.26 -10.73
CA GLY A 14 1.52 0.90 -11.04
C GLY A 14 2.56 0.21 -11.94
N ALA A 15 2.72 -1.08 -11.73
CA ALA A 15 3.50 -1.96 -12.59
C ALA A 15 2.81 -3.33 -12.62
N THR A 16 3.32 -4.30 -11.86
CA THR A 16 2.64 -5.59 -11.65
C THR A 16 1.41 -5.44 -10.75
N GLY A 17 1.48 -4.53 -9.78
CA GLY A 17 0.38 -4.11 -8.91
C GLY A 17 -0.26 -2.80 -9.38
N PRO A 18 -1.44 -2.45 -8.84
CA PRO A 18 -2.15 -1.24 -9.21
C PRO A 18 -1.39 0.03 -8.80
N GLY A 19 -1.64 1.13 -9.50
CA GLY A 19 -1.11 2.44 -9.11
C GLY A 19 -1.68 2.93 -7.78
N LEU A 20 -0.82 3.50 -6.94
CA LEU A 20 -1.16 4.02 -5.61
C LEU A 20 -1.09 5.56 -5.51
N GLN A 21 -0.80 6.26 -6.62
CA GLN A 21 -0.69 7.72 -6.65
C GLN A 21 -1.96 8.46 -6.21
N GLN A 22 -3.13 7.83 -6.35
CA GLN A 22 -4.44 8.40 -5.99
C GLN A 22 -5.24 7.45 -5.10
N ILE A 23 -4.55 6.56 -4.37
CA ILE A 23 -5.25 5.53 -3.58
C ILE A 23 -6.05 6.14 -2.44
N GLY A 24 -5.61 7.27 -1.89
CA GLY A 24 -6.33 8.01 -0.84
C GLY A 24 -7.65 8.64 -1.29
N ALA A 25 -7.89 8.75 -2.61
CA ALA A 25 -9.20 9.12 -3.14
C ALA A 25 -10.17 7.93 -3.23
N LYS A 26 -9.65 6.70 -3.19
CA LYS A 26 -10.42 5.46 -3.39
C LYS A 26 -10.55 4.63 -2.11
N MET A 27 -9.60 4.75 -1.19
CA MET A 27 -9.52 3.96 0.03
C MET A 27 -9.17 4.83 1.23
N ASN A 28 -9.73 4.47 2.37
CA ASN A 28 -9.37 5.05 3.67
C ASN A 28 -8.21 4.28 4.33
N LYS A 29 -7.75 4.80 5.47
CA LYS A 29 -6.59 4.25 6.19
C LYS A 29 -6.85 2.80 6.60
N GLU A 30 -8.03 2.50 7.13
CA GLU A 30 -8.39 1.19 7.66
C GLU A 30 -8.41 0.13 6.54
N GLN A 31 -8.93 0.48 5.36
CA GLN A 31 -8.94 -0.40 4.19
C GLN A 31 -7.52 -0.69 3.71
N ILE A 32 -6.65 0.31 3.68
CA ILE A 32 -5.25 0.13 3.29
C ILE A 32 -4.53 -0.73 4.32
N LEU A 33 -4.76 -0.49 5.61
CA LEU A 33 -4.18 -1.28 6.69
C LEU A 33 -4.58 -2.75 6.53
N GLN A 34 -5.87 -3.05 6.34
CA GLN A 34 -6.37 -4.42 6.16
C GLN A 34 -5.71 -5.14 4.97
N ILE A 35 -5.43 -4.43 3.88
CA ILE A 35 -4.71 -4.99 2.72
C ILE A 35 -3.25 -5.27 3.08
N LEU A 36 -2.60 -4.40 3.85
CA LEU A 36 -1.24 -4.64 4.32
C LEU A 36 -1.18 -5.85 5.28
N GLU A 37 -2.20 -6.08 6.12
CA GLU A 37 -2.20 -7.22 7.04
C GLU A 37 -2.55 -8.55 6.37
N ASN A 38 -3.55 -8.54 5.48
CA ASN A 38 -4.13 -9.78 4.93
C ASN A 38 -3.71 -10.05 3.49
N GLY A 39 -3.11 -9.07 2.81
CA GLY A 39 -2.94 -9.09 1.37
C GLY A 39 -4.26 -8.84 0.63
N LYS A 40 -4.18 -8.77 -0.70
CA LYS A 40 -5.35 -8.65 -1.58
C LYS A 40 -5.05 -9.18 -2.98
N GLY A 41 -5.77 -10.22 -3.39
CA GLY A 41 -5.55 -10.86 -4.68
C GLY A 41 -4.11 -11.35 -4.79
N SER A 42 -3.36 -10.84 -5.76
CA SER A 42 -1.94 -11.18 -5.97
C SER A 42 -0.98 -10.44 -5.04
N MET A 43 -1.44 -9.44 -4.28
CA MET A 43 -0.60 -8.78 -3.28
C MET A 43 -0.56 -9.63 -2.00
N PRO A 44 0.62 -10.16 -1.60
CA PRO A 44 0.73 -10.94 -0.37
C PRO A 44 0.56 -10.06 0.86
N ALA A 45 0.20 -10.67 1.99
CA ALA A 45 0.23 -10.03 3.29
C ALA A 45 1.64 -9.51 3.60
N GLN A 46 1.74 -8.28 4.13
CA GLN A 46 3.00 -7.65 4.53
C GLN A 46 3.27 -7.90 6.02
N SER A 47 3.16 -9.17 6.44
CA SER A 47 3.35 -9.59 7.84
C SER A 47 4.78 -9.38 8.36
N HIS A 48 5.74 -9.18 7.46
CA HIS A 48 7.14 -8.88 7.79
C HIS A 48 7.33 -7.41 8.21
N ILE A 49 6.35 -6.54 7.98
CA ILE A 49 6.36 -5.13 8.38
C ILE A 49 5.67 -4.99 9.73
N SER A 50 6.27 -4.22 10.64
CA SER A 50 5.71 -3.97 11.97
C SER A 50 4.33 -3.29 11.89
N ALA A 51 3.54 -3.42 12.94
CA ALA A 51 2.22 -2.77 13.00
C ALA A 51 2.33 -1.24 12.85
N ASP A 52 3.30 -0.63 13.54
CA ASP A 52 3.53 0.82 13.49
C ASP A 52 3.93 1.30 12.10
N GLU A 53 4.80 0.56 11.41
CA GLU A 53 5.22 0.93 10.05
C GLU A 53 4.08 0.73 9.04
N ARG A 54 3.22 -0.30 9.22
CA ARG A 54 1.99 -0.45 8.43
C ARG A 54 1.01 0.71 8.65
N ASP A 55 0.88 1.19 9.89
CA ASP A 55 0.02 2.33 10.22
C ASP A 55 0.51 3.64 9.57
N GLN A 56 1.82 3.89 9.63
CA GLN A 56 2.45 5.03 8.97
C GLN A 56 2.31 4.98 7.45
N LEU A 57 2.53 3.81 6.84
CA LEU A 57 2.34 3.60 5.40
C LEU A 57 0.89 3.82 4.98
N ALA A 58 -0.07 3.27 5.73
CA ALA A 58 -1.49 3.44 5.45
C ALA A 58 -1.88 4.92 5.53
N THR A 59 -1.44 5.62 6.57
CA THR A 59 -1.68 7.06 6.74
C THR A 59 -1.11 7.84 5.55
N TRP A 60 0.17 7.63 5.20
CA TRP A 60 0.81 8.31 4.08
C TRP A 60 0.14 8.06 2.73
N LEU A 61 -0.37 6.84 2.50
CA LEU A 61 -1.09 6.50 1.27
C LEU A 61 -2.45 7.20 1.19
N THR A 62 -3.12 7.47 2.31
CA THR A 62 -4.40 8.24 2.29
C THR A 62 -4.23 9.70 1.90
N GLU A 63 -3.04 10.26 2.07
CA GLU A 63 -2.72 11.63 1.67
C GLU A 63 -2.51 11.76 0.15
N LYS A 64 -2.34 10.63 -0.56
CA LYS A 64 -2.15 10.59 -2.02
C LYS A 64 -3.48 10.54 -2.75
N LYS A 65 -3.98 11.70 -3.18
CA LYS A 65 -5.25 11.90 -3.87
C LYS A 65 -5.05 12.31 -5.32
#